data_AF-A0A6B2DA78-F1
#
_entry.id   AF-A0A6B2DA78-F1
#
_cell.length_a   1.000
_cell.length_b   1.000
_cell.length_c   1.000
_cell.angle_alpha   90.00
_cell.angle_beta   90.00
_cell.angle_gamma   90.00
#
_symmetry.space_group_name_H-M   'P 1'
#
loop_
_entity.id
_entity.type
_entity.pdbx_description
1 polymer ?
#
loop_
_entity_poly.entity_id
_entity_poly.type
_entity_poly.pdbx_seq_one_letter_code
_entity_poly.pdbx_strand_id
1 'polypeptide(L)' 'RYQLADAEADARAITRHGLTTALPAALDRGEFFIEYQPLVHLDDGTVHGAEALVRWCHPQHGVLGPDR' A
#
# COMPACT_ATOMS: atom_id res chain seq x y z
N ARG A 1 25.30 -6.23 1.67
CA ARG A 1 24.57 -6.38 0.39
C ARG A 1 23.11 -6.59 0.75
N TYR A 2 22.32 -5.53 0.83
CA TYR A 2 20.89 -5.64 1.10
C TYR A 2 20.18 -5.84 -0.24
N GLN A 3 19.41 -6.92 -0.35
CA GLN A 3 18.50 -7.13 -1.47
C GLN A 3 17.24 -6.33 -1.16
N LEU A 4 16.97 -5.27 -1.93
CA LEU A 4 15.63 -4.70 -2.00
C LEU A 4 14.75 -5.81 -2.60
N ALA A 5 13.89 -6.39 -1.76
CA ALA A 5 12.92 -7.37 -2.20
C ALA A 5 12.06 -6.72 -3.28
N ASP A 6 12.05 -7.34 -4.46
CA ASP A 6 11.33 -6.91 -5.65
C ASP A 6 9.82 -6.98 -5.38
N ALA A 7 9.26 -5.90 -4.83
CA ALA A 7 7.83 -5.76 -4.55
C ALA A 7 6.99 -5.70 -5.85
N GLU A 8 7.65 -5.49 -6.99
CA GLU A 8 7.05 -5.38 -8.32
C GLU A 8 6.75 -6.77 -8.92
N ALA A 9 7.58 -7.77 -8.63
CA ALA A 9 7.41 -9.15 -9.08
C ALA A 9 6.19 -9.84 -8.46
N ASP A 10 5.93 -9.66 -7.16
CA ASP A 10 4.78 -10.26 -6.45
C ASP A 10 3.43 -9.65 -6.84
N ALA A 11 3.43 -8.44 -7.42
CA ALA A 11 2.22 -7.75 -7.86
C ALA A 11 1.45 -8.49 -8.96
N ARG A 12 2.18 -9.26 -9.79
CA ARG A 12 1.65 -9.76 -11.07
C ARG A 12 0.92 -11.11 -10.95
N ALA A 13 0.90 -11.73 -9.78
CA ALA A 13 0.30 -13.05 -9.56
C ALA A 13 -0.96 -13.04 -8.67
N ILE A 14 -1.55 -11.88 -8.39
CA ILE A 14 -2.68 -11.76 -7.47
C ILE A 14 -4.00 -11.78 -8.23
N THR A 15 -4.92 -12.68 -7.86
CA THR A 15 -6.26 -12.69 -8.47
C THR A 15 -7.15 -11.64 -7.82
N ARG A 16 -7.70 -10.71 -8.61
CA ARG A 16 -8.62 -9.66 -8.13
C ARG A 16 -9.80 -10.23 -7.34
N HIS A 17 -10.27 -11.41 -7.74
CA HIS A 17 -11.37 -12.10 -7.07
C HIS A 17 -10.99 -12.56 -5.64
N GLY A 18 -9.78 -13.13 -5.47
CA GLY A 18 -9.28 -13.57 -4.17
C GLY A 18 -9.12 -12.41 -3.19
N LEU A 19 -8.51 -11.31 -3.64
CA LEU A 19 -8.38 -10.10 -2.82
C LEU A 19 -9.74 -9.53 -2.40
N THR A 20 -10.67 -9.39 -3.36
CA THR A 20 -12.00 -8.82 -3.08
C THR A 20 -12.73 -9.61 -2.00
N THR A 21 -12.64 -10.94 -2.05
CA THR A 21 -13.28 -11.84 -1.08
C THR A 21 -12.64 -11.73 0.31
N ALA A 22 -11.36 -11.41 0.38
CA ALA A 22 -10.61 -11.30 1.63
C ALA A 22 -10.75 -9.93 2.33
N LEU A 23 -11.25 -8.89 1.64
CA LEU A 23 -11.36 -7.52 2.19
C LEU A 23 -12.14 -7.43 3.52
N PRO A 24 -13.34 -8.04 3.69
CA PRO A 24 -14.10 -7.87 4.93
C PRO A 24 -13.33 -8.42 6.13
N ALA A 25 -12.77 -9.62 5.98
CA ALA A 25 -12.01 -10.25 7.05
C ALA A 25 -10.67 -9.55 7.31
N ALA A 26 -10.07 -8.92 6.29
CA ALA A 26 -8.87 -8.11 6.46
C ALA A 26 -9.12 -6.82 7.25
N LEU A 27 -10.30 -6.20 7.08
CA LEU A 27 -10.73 -5.07 7.90
C LEU A 27 -10.87 -5.50 9.37
N ASP A 28 -11.56 -6.62 9.63
CA ASP A 28 -11.73 -7.15 10.99
C ASP A 28 -10.39 -7.51 11.66
N ARG A 29 -9.41 -7.96 10.87
CA ARG A 29 -8.06 -8.31 11.35
C ARG A 29 -7.13 -7.09 11.49
N GLY A 30 -7.58 -5.88 11.16
CA GLY A 30 -6.75 -4.68 11.26
C GLY A 30 -5.56 -4.67 10.30
N GLU A 31 -5.71 -5.30 9.12
CA GLU A 31 -4.61 -5.41 8.14
C GLU A 31 -4.41 -4.12 7.32
N PHE A 32 -5.29 -3.13 7.48
CA PHE A 32 -5.19 -1.85 6.78
C PHE A 32 -4.54 -0.78 7.64
N PHE A 33 -3.68 0.03 7.00
CA PHE A 33 -3.05 1.19 7.60
C PHE A 33 -2.99 2.35 6.61
N ILE A 34 -2.67 3.55 7.12
CA ILE A 34 -2.52 4.76 6.32
C ILE A 34 -1.04 5.10 6.21
N GLU A 35 -0.55 5.27 4.99
CA GLU A 35 0.70 5.96 4.71
C GLU A 35 0.41 7.42 4.38
N TYR A 36 1.27 8.33 4.82
CA TYR A 36 1.18 9.75 4.50
C TYR A 36 2.28 10.14 3.53
N GLN A 37 1.90 10.61 2.35
CA GLN A 37 2.85 11.17 1.36
C GLN A 37 2.82 12.69 1.44
N PRO A 38 3.96 13.37 1.71
CA PRO A 38 4.01 14.82 1.76
C PRO A 38 3.67 15.47 0.41
N LEU A 39 2.83 16.50 0.45
CA LEU A 39 2.61 17.42 -0.64
C LEU A 39 3.51 18.64 -0.43
N VAL A 40 4.40 18.89 -1.39
CA VAL A 40 5.41 19.96 -1.29
C VAL A 40 5.14 21.08 -2.27
N HIS A 41 5.44 22.30 -1.86
CA HIS A 41 5.56 23.44 -2.76
C HIS A 41 6.77 23.25 -3.69
N LEU A 42 6.59 23.46 -4.99
CA LEU A 42 7.64 23.16 -5.98
C LEU A 42 8.74 24.23 -6.05
N ASP A 43 8.45 25.44 -5.58
CA ASP A 43 9.36 26.57 -5.57
C ASP A 43 10.38 26.50 -4.42
N ASP A 44 9.95 26.07 -3.22
CA ASP A 44 10.80 26.05 -2.02
C ASP A 44 10.90 24.69 -1.32
N GLY A 45 10.16 23.68 -1.78
CA GLY A 45 10.17 22.33 -1.22
C GLY A 45 9.47 22.21 0.13
N THR A 46 8.79 23.25 0.61
CA THR A 46 8.10 23.22 1.91
C THR A 46 6.87 22.33 1.87
N VAL A 47 6.64 21.59 2.95
CA VAL A 47 5.46 20.73 3.09
C VAL A 47 4.24 21.58 3.41
N HIS A 48 3.21 21.50 2.58
CA HIS A 48 1.94 22.21 2.79
C HIS A 48 0.76 21.27 3.11
N GLY A 49 0.97 19.98 2.97
CA GLY A 49 -0.03 18.97 3.29
C GLY A 49 0.52 17.56 3.17
N ALA A 50 -0.35 16.57 3.34
CA ALA A 50 -0.04 15.18 3.06
C ALA A 50 -1.26 14.47 2.49
N GLU A 51 -1.03 13.59 1.51
CA GLU A 51 -2.02 12.65 1.03
C GLU A 51 -2.06 11.42 1.94
N ALA A 52 -3.25 11.04 2.39
CA ALA A 52 -3.49 9.84 3.17
C ALA A 52 -3.81 8.66 2.24
N LEU A 53 -2.91 7.70 2.15
CA LEU A 53 -3.02 6.56 1.27
C LEU A 53 -3.26 5.28 2.06
N VAL A 54 -4.38 4.61 1.79
CA VAL A 54 -4.65 3.29 2.35
C VAL A 54 -3.64 2.27 1.81
N ARG A 55 -3.20 1.40 2.72
CA ARG A 55 -2.37 0.23 2.46
C ARG A 55 -2.95 -0.99 3.13
N TRP A 56 -2.78 -2.14 2.49
CA TRP A 56 -3.14 -3.44 3.06
C TRP A 56 -1.87 -4.25 3.32
N CYS A 57 -1.57 -4.53 4.58
CA CYS A 57 -0.55 -5.50 4.97
C CYS A 57 -1.09 -6.93 4.76
N HIS A 58 -1.09 -7.41 3.52
CA HIS A 58 -1.60 -8.73 3.18
C HIS A 58 -0.63 -9.82 3.66
N PRO A 59 -1.10 -10.87 4.37
CA PRO A 59 -0.23 -11.86 5.02
C PRO A 59 0.65 -12.65 4.05
N GLN A 60 0.25 -12.77 2.78
CA GLN A 60 0.99 -13.54 1.76
C GLN A 60 1.64 -12.67 0.68
N HIS A 61 1.21 -11.42 0.53
CA HIS A 61 1.58 -10.58 -0.62
C HIS A 61 2.27 -9.27 -0.22
N GLY A 62 2.54 -9.11 1.08
CA GLY A 62 3.12 -7.91 1.64
C GLY A 62 2.17 -6.71 1.55
N VAL A 63 2.75 -5.52 1.49
CA VAL A 63 1.99 -4.26 1.45
C VAL A 63 1.41 -4.03 0.06
N LEU A 64 0.08 -3.95 -0.02
CA LEU A 64 -0.67 -3.64 -1.24
C LEU A 64 -1.12 -2.19 -1.21
N GLY A 65 -1.00 -1.50 -2.35
CA GLY A 65 -1.63 -0.20 -2.59
C GLY A 65 -3.11 -0.35 -3.02
N PRO A 66 -3.85 0.77 -3.08
CA PRO A 66 -5.27 0.78 -3.46
C PRO A 66 -5.50 0.39 -4.93
N ASP A 67 -4.48 0.54 -5.79
CA ASP A 67 -4.58 0.25 -7.24
C ASP A 67 -4.27 -1.21 -7.60
N ARG A 68 -4.05 -2.08 -6.59
CA ARG A 68 -3.80 -3.52 -6.77
C ARG A 68 -5.10 -4.32 -6.84
#